data_AF-A0A2I0PG16-F1
#
_entry.id   AF-A0A2I0PG16-F1
#
_cell.length_a   1.000
_cell.length_b   1.000
_cell.length_c   1.000
_cell.angle_alpha   90.00
_cell.angle_beta   90.00
_cell.angle_gamma   90.00
#
_symmetry.space_group_name_H-M   'P 1'
#
loop_
_entity.id
_entity.type
_entity.pdbx_description
1 polymer ?
#
loop_
_entity_poly.entity_id
_entity_poly.type
_entity_poly.pdbx_seq_one_letter_code
_entity_poly.pdbx_strand_id
1 'polypeptide(L)' 'MAEIENTVKSRLHHGSNSLDLTIPSEVVKSFKINPGDVFKLIAKTEKDTVILQYERVYSAKSG' A
#
# COMPACT_ATOMS: atom_id res chain seq x y z
N MET A 1 -5.04 -10.79 15.27
CA MET A 1 -4.93 -10.06 13.97
C MET A 1 -3.49 -10.23 13.51
N ALA A 2 -3.25 -10.46 12.23
CA ALA A 2 -1.88 -10.53 11.71
C ALA A 2 -1.42 -9.11 11.39
N GLU A 3 -0.34 -8.68 12.02
CA GLU A 3 0.31 -7.39 11.80
C GLU A 3 1.73 -7.63 11.31
N ILE A 4 2.12 -6.96 10.23
CA ILE A 4 3.46 -7.05 9.65
C ILE A 4 3.96 -5.61 9.50
N GLU A 5 5.11 -5.32 10.11
CA GLU A 5 5.77 -4.03 10.03
C GLU A 5 6.94 -4.08 9.05
N ASN A 6 6.94 -3.20 8.06
CA ASN A 6 8.06 -3.02 7.16
C ASN A 6 8.33 -1.53 6.92
N THR A 7 9.59 -1.15 6.82
CA THR A 7 9.97 0.16 6.30
C THR A 7 10.07 0.10 4.78
N VAL A 8 9.37 1.01 4.10
CA VAL A 8 9.40 1.15 2.65
C VAL A 8 9.88 2.54 2.26
N LYS A 9 10.51 2.66 1.09
CA LYS A 9 11.00 3.93 0.56
C LYS A 9 10.08 4.41 -0.55
N SER A 10 9.65 5.67 -0.48
CA SER A 10 8.96 6.32 -1.59
C SER A 10 9.88 6.52 -2.79
N ARG A 11 9.33 6.36 -3.99
CA ARG A 11 10.04 6.52 -5.26
C ARG A 11 9.29 7.46 -6.17
N LEU A 12 10.00 8.26 -6.95
CA LEU A 12 9.40 9.11 -7.97
C LEU A 12 8.75 8.22 -9.03
N HIS A 13 7.47 8.46 -9.30
CA HIS A 13 6.80 7.84 -10.43
C HIS A 13 7.18 8.60 -11.71
N HIS A 14 7.77 7.93 -12.68
CA HIS A 14 8.30 8.60 -13.87
C HIS A 14 7.17 9.21 -14.70
N GLY A 15 7.26 10.51 -14.98
CA GLY A 15 6.26 11.23 -15.79
C GLY A 15 5.03 11.70 -15.02
N SER A 16 5.03 11.64 -13.69
CA SER A 16 4.00 12.25 -12.86
C SER A 16 4.60 12.97 -11.64
N ASN A 17 3.78 13.82 -11.01
CA ASN A 17 4.11 14.42 -9.70
C ASN A 17 3.67 13.51 -8.53
N SER A 18 3.60 12.19 -8.74
CA SER A 18 3.22 11.21 -7.70
C SER A 18 4.40 10.37 -7.24
N LEU A 19 4.23 9.77 -6.06
CA LEU A 19 5.21 8.85 -5.46
C LEU A 19 4.61 7.46 -5.37
N ASP A 20 5.45 6.46 -5.60
CA ASP A 20 5.10 5.06 -5.41
C ASP A 20 5.69 4.54 -4.10
N LEU A 21 4.90 3.74 -3.38
CA LEU A 21 5.35 2.89 -2.29
C LEU A 21 5.22 1.43 -2.71
N THR A 22 6.32 0.69 -2.65
CA THR A 22 6.31 -0.74 -2.98
C THR A 22 5.70 -1.54 -1.84
N ILE A 23 4.67 -2.34 -2.12
CA ILE A 23 4.15 -3.33 -1.17
C ILE A 23 5.15 -4.50 -1.08
N PRO A 24 5.76 -4.77 0.09
CA PRO A 24 6.76 -5.84 0.22
C PRO A 24 6.18 -7.22 -0.14
N SER A 25 7.02 -8.09 -0.70
CA SER A 25 6.59 -9.43 -1.16
C SER A 25 6.00 -10.30 -0.04
N GLU A 26 6.44 -10.08 1.20
CA GLU A 26 5.88 -10.76 2.37
C GLU A 26 4.42 -10.35 2.61
N VAL A 27 4.13 -9.04 2.62
CA VAL A 27 2.78 -8.50 2.75
C VAL A 27 1.88 -9.00 1.60
N VAL A 28 2.40 -8.99 0.37
CA VAL A 28 1.66 -9.51 -0.81
C VAL A 28 1.23 -10.97 -0.61
N LYS A 29 2.14 -11.83 -0.15
CA LYS A 29 1.86 -13.26 0.07
C LYS A 29 0.92 -13.48 1.25
N SER A 30 1.21 -12.87 2.40
CA SER A 30 0.47 -13.07 3.65
C SER A 30 -0.99 -12.59 3.54
N PHE A 31 -1.22 -11.50 2.82
CA PHE A 31 -2.56 -10.93 2.64
C PHE A 31 -3.20 -11.23 1.29
N LYS A 32 -2.59 -12.12 0.46
CA LYS A 32 -3.09 -12.48 -0.88
C LYS A 32 -3.47 -11.25 -1.70
N ILE A 33 -2.55 -10.27 -1.77
CA ILE A 33 -2.72 -9.07 -2.59
C ILE A 33 -2.41 -9.47 -4.03
N ASN A 34 -3.29 -9.14 -4.96
CA ASN A 34 -3.13 -9.46 -6.37
C ASN A 34 -2.93 -8.19 -7.21
N PRO A 35 -2.22 -8.29 -8.35
CA PRO A 35 -2.30 -7.26 -9.38
C PRO A 35 -3.77 -7.01 -9.76
N GLY A 36 -4.18 -5.74 -9.79
CA GLY A 36 -5.56 -5.34 -10.07
C GLY A 36 -6.46 -5.19 -8.85
N ASP A 37 -6.00 -5.57 -7.64
CA ASP A 37 -6.67 -5.16 -6.40
C ASP A 37 -6.71 -3.63 -6.30
N VAL A 38 -7.84 -3.08 -5.87
CA VAL A 38 -8.01 -1.62 -5.70
C VAL A 38 -8.02 -1.30 -4.22
N PHE A 39 -7.18 -0.32 -3.85
CA PHE A 39 -7.07 0.17 -2.49
C PHE A 39 -7.52 1.63 -2.41
N LYS A 40 -8.27 1.96 -1.37
CA LYS A 40 -8.53 3.33 -0.95
C LYS A 40 -7.36 3.81 -0.10
N LEU A 41 -6.81 4.97 -0.44
CA LEU A 41 -5.81 5.65 0.39
C LEU A 41 -6.50 6.64 1.34
N ILE A 42 -6.18 6.55 2.62
CA ILE A 42 -6.53 7.53 3.65
C ILE A 42 -5.21 8.09 4.18
N ALA A 43 -4.99 9.39 3.97
CA ALA A 43 -3.84 10.11 4.51
C ALA A 43 -4.29 10.96 5.70
N LYS A 44 -3.59 10.87 6.82
CA LYS A 44 -3.83 11.67 8.02
C LYS A 44 -2.53 12.07 8.70
N THR A 45 -2.59 13.12 9.51
CA THR A 45 -1.46 13.59 10.31
C THR A 45 -1.82 13.50 11.79
N GLU A 46 -0.95 12.88 12.59
CA GLU A 46 -1.11 12.77 14.04
C GLU A 46 0.24 13.10 14.71
N LYS A 47 0.28 14.18 15.51
CA LYS A 47 1.48 14.59 16.28
C LYS A 47 2.78 14.51 15.45
N ASP A 48 2.80 15.22 14.33
CA ASP A 48 3.91 15.28 13.37
C ASP A 48 4.24 13.97 12.62
N THR A 49 3.41 12.93 12.79
CA THR A 49 3.51 11.68 12.03
C THR A 49 2.52 11.71 10.86
N VAL A 50 3.02 11.45 9.66
CA VAL A 50 2.18 11.21 8.48
C VAL A 50 1.84 9.73 8.41
N ILE A 51 0.55 9.42 8.39
CA ILE A 51 0.05 8.05 8.31
C ILE A 51 -0.69 7.87 6.98
N LEU A 52 -0.24 6.89 6.20
CA LEU A 52 -0.89 6.46 4.96
C LEU A 52 -1.52 5.08 5.19
N GLN A 53 -2.84 5.02 5.25
CA GLN A 53 -3.60 3.79 5.42
C GLN A 53 -4.22 3.37 4.10
N TYR A 54 -3.95 2.14 3.69
CA TYR A 54 -4.50 1.55 2.46
C TYR A 54 -5.51 0.47 2.82
N GLU A 55 -6.75 0.64 2.38
CA GLU A 55 -7.84 -0.32 2.60
C GLU A 55 -8.26 -0.95 1.28
N ARG A 56 -8.20 -2.28 1.17
CA ARG A 56 -8.65 -2.98 -0.04
C ARG A 56 -10.16 -2.82 -0.17
N VAL A 57 -10.61 -2.17 -1.24
CA VAL A 57 -12.03 -1.98 -1.56
C VAL A 57 -12.51 -2.89 -2.69
N TYR A 58 -11.58 -3.46 -3.46
CA TYR A 58 -11.86 -4.46 -4.48
C TYR A 58 -10.72 -5.48 -4.53
N SER A 59 -11.08 -6.76 -4.57
CA SER A 59 -10.13 -7.83 -4.85
C SER A 59 -10.34 -8.33 -6.26
N ALA A 60 -9.32 -8.19 -7.11
CA ALA A 60 -9.33 -8.83 -8.40
C ALA A 60 -9.31 -10.35 -8.19
N LYS A 61 -10.18 -11.07 -8.89
CA LYS A 61 -10.08 -12.54 -8.92
C LYS A 61 -8.80 -12.88 -9.66
N SER A 62 -7.91 -13.63 -9.02
CA SER A 62 -6.83 -14.31 -9.72
C SER A 62 -7.49 -15.21 -10.78
N GLY A 63 -7.20 -14.95 -12.05
CA GLY A 63 -7.55 -15.87 -13.15
C GLY A 63 -6.78 -17.17 -13.05
#